data_AF-A0A7X7V023-F1
#
_entry.id   AF-A0A7X7V023-F1
#
_cell.length_a   1.000
_cell.length_b   1.000
_cell.length_c   1.000
_cell.angle_alpha   90.00
_cell.angle_beta   90.00
_cell.angle_gamma   90.00
#
_symmetry.space_group_name_H-M   'P 1'
#
loop_
_entity.id
_entity.type
_entity.pdbx_description
1 polymer ?
#
loop_
_entity_poly.entity_id
_entity_poly.type
_entity_poly.pdbx_seq_one_letter_code
_entity_poly.pdbx_strand_id
1 'polypeptide(L)'
;MSLSRRDFLKASALTAAATAIGVQPLFGSKLFAAPLQDGVTWHKTVCRFCGVGCGVMLGVKGGKPFGIKGDKENTINKGLLCVKGFYLNRMITGKNRLLSPMVRKEGKLVKVSWDEAMNTVANKFKDIIAKNGPNALGFYGSGQGQTEETYLANRLFKGYIGTNNVEGNPRLCMASAVGGYTTTFGADEPIGTYQDIDHCNLFLIIGSNTAEAHPVIFDRLVQRKKANPNCKFIFIDPRKTPTNKIVDLHLQVK
;
A
#
# COMPACT_ATOMS: atom_id res chain seq x y z
N MET A 1 -13.47 -21.49 28.53
CA MET A 1 -13.26 -22.91 28.84
C MET A 1 -12.05 -23.40 28.04
N SER A 2 -11.02 -23.94 28.68
CA SER A 2 -9.86 -24.49 27.97
C SER A 2 -10.22 -25.84 27.35
N LEU A 3 -10.12 -25.95 26.02
CA LEU A 3 -10.27 -27.22 25.31
C LEU A 3 -9.12 -28.16 25.70
N SER A 4 -9.44 -29.38 26.16
CA SER A 4 -8.40 -30.38 26.41
C SER A 4 -7.89 -30.94 25.07
N ARG A 5 -6.65 -31.45 25.04
CA ARG A 5 -6.09 -32.14 23.86
C ARG A 5 -6.98 -33.30 23.39
N ARG A 6 -7.66 -33.97 24.33
CA ARG A 6 -8.58 -35.08 24.05
C ARG A 6 -9.84 -34.60 23.33
N ASP A 7 -10.37 -33.45 23.72
CA ASP A 7 -11.56 -32.86 23.08
C ASP A 7 -11.23 -32.38 21.67
N PHE A 8 -10.04 -31.80 21.46
CA PHE A 8 -9.55 -31.40 20.15
C PHE A 8 -9.40 -32.58 19.18
N LEU A 9 -8.81 -33.69 19.64
CA LEU A 9 -8.63 -34.89 18.81
C LEU A 9 -9.96 -35.53 18.45
N LYS A 10 -10.91 -35.61 19.39
CA LYS A 10 -12.27 -36.11 19.13
C LYS A 10 -13.01 -35.24 18.11
N ALA A 11 -12.96 -33.92 18.29
CA ALA A 11 -13.61 -32.97 17.38
C ALA A 11 -13.00 -33.01 15.97
N SER A 12 -11.67 -33.16 15.87
CA SER A 12 -10.97 -33.29 14.58
C SER A 12 -11.34 -34.58 13.85
N ALA A 13 -11.41 -35.71 14.57
CA ALA A 13 -11.80 -37.00 13.99
C ALA A 13 -13.27 -36.99 13.51
N LEU A 14 -14.19 -36.43 14.32
CA LEU A 14 -15.60 -36.26 13.96
C LEU A 14 -15.78 -35.36 12.72
N THR A 15 -15.01 -34.27 12.65
CA THR A 15 -15.05 -33.35 11.49
C THR A 15 -14.56 -34.04 10.22
N ALA A 16 -13.43 -34.75 10.28
CA ALA A 16 -12.89 -35.49 9.14
C ALA A 16 -13.88 -36.55 8.63
N ALA A 17 -14.52 -37.29 9.54
CA ALA A 17 -15.52 -38.30 9.19
C ALA A 17 -16.78 -37.68 8.56
N ALA A 18 -17.31 -36.59 9.13
CA ALA A 18 -18.49 -35.90 8.60
C ALA A 18 -18.24 -35.31 7.18
N THR A 19 -17.04 -34.75 6.97
CA THR A 19 -16.65 -34.18 5.67
C THR A 19 -16.54 -35.27 4.59
N ALA A 20 -16.05 -36.46 4.95
CA ALA A 20 -15.92 -37.60 4.03
C ALA A 20 -17.27 -38.15 3.54
N ILE A 21 -18.35 -37.95 4.31
CA ILE A 21 -19.71 -38.38 3.95
C ILE A 21 -20.62 -37.23 3.47
N GLY A 22 -20.03 -36.06 3.16
CA GLY A 22 -20.76 -34.92 2.59
C GLY A 22 -21.68 -34.18 3.59
N VAL A 23 -21.56 -34.45 4.89
CA VAL A 23 -22.34 -33.79 5.93
C VAL A 23 -21.53 -32.64 6.52
N GLN A 24 -22.04 -31.41 6.42
CA GLN A 24 -21.43 -30.29 7.13
C GLN A 24 -21.54 -30.51 8.65
N PRO A 25 -20.44 -30.45 9.42
CA PRO A 25 -20.52 -30.63 10.86
C PRO A 25 -21.35 -29.50 11.50
N LEU A 26 -22.37 -29.87 12.28
CA LEU A 26 -23.17 -28.96 13.13
C LEU A 26 -22.31 -28.21 14.18
N PHE A 27 -21.08 -28.68 14.44
CA PHE A 27 -20.07 -27.96 15.22
C PHE A 27 -19.36 -26.91 14.37
N GLY A 28 -20.15 -25.97 13.86
CA GLY A 28 -19.68 -24.85 13.07
C GLY A 28 -18.74 -23.94 13.86
N SER A 29 -17.63 -23.57 13.20
CA SER A 29 -16.79 -22.38 13.35
C SER A 29 -16.20 -22.00 14.73
N LYS A 30 -16.80 -22.32 15.87
CA LYS A 30 -16.37 -21.87 17.20
C LYS A 30 -15.17 -22.63 17.78
N LEU A 31 -14.99 -23.90 17.41
CA LEU A 31 -13.83 -24.71 17.85
C LEU A 31 -12.51 -24.27 17.19
N PHE A 32 -12.61 -23.69 15.98
CA PHE A 32 -11.48 -23.16 15.21
C PHE A 32 -11.48 -21.63 15.12
N ALA A 33 -12.48 -20.97 15.71
CA ALA A 33 -12.43 -19.55 15.94
C ALA A 33 -11.28 -19.32 16.91
N ALA A 34 -10.15 -18.83 16.39
CA ALA A 34 -9.15 -18.17 17.23
C ALA A 34 -9.93 -17.25 18.18
N PRO A 35 -9.68 -17.31 19.50
CA PRO A 35 -10.44 -16.54 20.46
C PRO A 35 -10.54 -15.12 19.94
N LEU A 36 -11.78 -14.59 19.88
CA LEU A 36 -12.01 -13.17 19.68
C LEU A 36 -11.00 -12.47 20.59
N GLN A 37 -10.04 -11.78 19.99
CA GLN A 37 -8.85 -11.35 20.70
C GLN A 37 -9.28 -10.25 21.67
N ASP A 38 -9.58 -10.64 22.91
CA ASP A 38 -10.16 -9.74 23.90
C ASP A 38 -9.30 -8.48 24.04
N GLY A 39 -9.97 -7.33 23.96
CA GLY A 39 -9.33 -6.01 24.01
C GLY A 39 -8.64 -5.54 22.73
N VAL A 40 -8.89 -6.16 21.57
CA VAL A 40 -8.44 -5.65 20.27
C VAL A 40 -9.58 -4.89 19.56
N THR A 41 -9.36 -3.61 19.27
CA THR A 41 -10.23 -2.80 18.41
C THR A 41 -9.67 -2.78 16.98
N TRP A 42 -10.50 -3.08 15.98
CA TRP A 42 -10.08 -3.12 14.57
C TRP A 42 -10.51 -1.87 13.83
N HIS A 43 -9.56 -1.17 13.22
CA HIS A 43 -9.78 0.06 12.47
C HIS A 43 -9.52 -0.17 10.98
N LYS A 44 -10.42 0.31 10.13
CA LYS A 44 -10.24 0.29 8.68
C LYS A 44 -9.21 1.36 8.27
N THR A 45 -8.28 1.00 7.40
CA THR A 45 -7.32 1.91 6.80
C THR A 45 -6.81 1.35 5.46
N VAL A 46 -5.85 2.01 4.83
CA VAL A 46 -5.29 1.64 3.51
C VAL A 46 -3.85 1.16 3.68
N CYS A 47 -3.45 0.16 2.88
CA CYS A 47 -2.08 -0.33 2.83
C CYS A 47 -1.09 0.79 2.50
N ARG A 48 -0.02 0.93 3.30
CA ARG A 48 0.94 2.06 3.19
C ARG A 48 2.04 1.89 2.12
N PHE A 49 1.89 0.93 1.21
CA PHE A 49 2.93 0.56 0.24
C PHE A 49 2.63 1.03 -1.20
N CYS A 50 2.30 0.10 -2.10
CA CYS A 50 2.17 0.34 -3.54
C CYS A 50 0.81 0.95 -3.93
N GLY A 51 0.71 1.40 -5.18
CA GLY A 51 -0.50 2.04 -5.74
C GLY A 51 -1.75 1.16 -5.91
N VAL A 52 -1.72 -0.12 -5.51
CA VAL A 52 -2.93 -0.97 -5.54
C VAL A 52 -4.01 -0.45 -4.60
N GLY A 53 -3.63 0.13 -3.45
CA GLY A 53 -4.60 0.70 -2.51
C GLY A 53 -5.41 -0.34 -1.72
N CYS A 54 -4.84 -1.52 -1.42
CA CYS A 54 -5.54 -2.56 -0.66
C CYS A 54 -6.12 -2.04 0.67
N GLY A 55 -7.38 -2.38 0.95
CA GLY A 55 -7.99 -2.15 2.26
C GLY A 55 -7.43 -3.09 3.32
N VAL A 56 -7.12 -2.54 4.48
CA VAL A 56 -6.59 -3.28 5.63
C VAL A 56 -7.35 -2.94 6.91
N MET A 57 -7.35 -3.88 7.84
CA MET A 57 -7.83 -3.69 9.20
C MET A 57 -6.63 -3.72 10.15
N LEU A 58 -6.36 -2.60 10.82
CA LEU A 58 -5.35 -2.48 11.87
C LEU A 58 -5.98 -2.79 13.22
N GLY A 59 -5.54 -3.86 13.87
CA GLY A 59 -5.93 -4.18 15.24
C GLY A 59 -5.08 -3.38 16.22
N VAL A 60 -5.72 -2.72 17.19
CA VAL A 60 -5.08 -1.96 18.26
C VAL A 60 -5.48 -2.55 19.61
N LYS A 61 -4.50 -2.80 20.48
CA LYS A 61 -4.70 -3.30 21.85
C LYS A 61 -3.87 -2.48 22.83
N GLY A 62 -4.51 -1.93 23.86
CA GLY A 62 -3.84 -1.06 24.84
C GLY A 62 -3.10 0.12 24.18
N GLY A 63 -3.71 0.73 23.16
CA GLY A 63 -3.12 1.85 22.40
C GLY A 63 -1.95 1.48 21.48
N LYS A 64 -1.61 0.19 21.32
CA LYS A 64 -0.50 -0.26 20.49
C LYS A 64 -0.98 -1.08 19.29
N PRO A 65 -0.31 -0.99 18.12
CA PRO A 65 -0.57 -1.89 17.00
C PRO A 65 -0.40 -3.35 17.44
N PHE A 66 -1.46 -4.13 17.30
CA PHE A 66 -1.50 -5.54 17.68
C PHE A 66 -1.29 -6.44 16.47
N GLY A 67 -2.06 -6.21 15.40
CA GLY A 67 -2.06 -7.08 14.22
C GLY A 67 -2.64 -6.39 13.00
N ILE A 68 -2.47 -7.02 11.85
CA ILE A 68 -3.07 -6.55 10.60
C ILE A 68 -3.70 -7.72 9.85
N LYS A 69 -4.83 -7.44 9.19
CA LYS A 69 -5.48 -8.36 8.25
C LYS A 69 -6.05 -7.56 7.08
N GLY A 70 -6.33 -8.22 5.96
CA GLY A 70 -7.02 -7.56 4.86
C GLY A 70 -8.47 -7.24 5.23
N ASP A 71 -8.99 -6.14 4.70
CA ASP A 71 -10.40 -5.81 4.78
C ASP A 71 -11.18 -6.69 3.78
N LYS A 72 -12.03 -7.58 4.29
CA LYS A 72 -12.84 -8.51 3.48
C LYS A 72 -13.89 -7.78 2.65
N GLU A 73 -14.37 -6.64 3.12
CA GLU A 73 -15.39 -5.83 2.46
C GLU A 73 -14.79 -4.91 1.39
N ASN A 74 -13.46 -4.82 1.29
CA ASN A 74 -12.82 -3.98 0.29
C ASN A 74 -12.88 -4.64 -1.09
N THR A 75 -13.38 -3.91 -2.08
CA THR A 75 -13.60 -4.39 -3.45
C THR A 75 -12.31 -4.71 -4.21
N ILE A 76 -11.19 -4.09 -3.83
CA ILE A 76 -9.89 -4.23 -4.51
C ILE A 76 -9.25 -5.56 -4.14
N ASN A 77 -9.09 -5.82 -2.83
CA ASN A 77 -8.33 -6.96 -2.34
C ASN A 77 -9.16 -8.07 -1.70
N LYS A 78 -10.45 -7.84 -1.37
CA LYS A 78 -11.36 -8.86 -0.81
C LYS A 78 -10.75 -9.66 0.35
N GLY A 79 -9.99 -8.98 1.21
CA GLY A 79 -9.28 -9.56 2.35
C GLY A 79 -7.87 -10.12 2.07
N LEU A 80 -7.45 -10.22 0.81
CA LEU A 80 -6.10 -10.66 0.44
C LEU A 80 -5.05 -9.60 0.78
N LEU A 81 -3.86 -10.03 1.19
CA LEU A 81 -2.68 -9.17 1.33
C LEU A 81 -1.46 -9.83 0.70
N CYS A 82 -0.53 -9.01 0.20
CA CYS A 82 0.81 -9.47 -0.14
C CYS A 82 1.71 -9.49 1.11
N VAL A 83 2.90 -10.07 1.00
CA VAL A 83 3.88 -10.13 2.11
C VAL A 83 4.16 -8.77 2.75
N LYS A 84 4.26 -7.71 1.95
CA LYS A 84 4.47 -6.34 2.46
C LYS A 84 3.29 -5.92 3.34
N GLY A 85 2.06 -6.13 2.86
CA GLY A 85 0.82 -5.83 3.58
C GLY A 85 0.73 -6.56 4.93
N PHE A 86 1.08 -7.84 4.98
CA PHE A 86 1.04 -8.64 6.21
C PHE A 86 1.96 -8.14 7.32
N TYR A 87 3.04 -7.43 6.99
CA TYR A 87 4.01 -6.92 7.97
C TYR A 87 3.90 -5.40 8.24
N LEU A 88 2.85 -4.75 7.74
CA LEU A 88 2.64 -3.29 7.92
C LEU A 88 2.69 -2.85 9.39
N ASN A 89 2.09 -3.60 10.32
CA ASN A 89 2.06 -3.25 11.75
C ASN A 89 3.47 -3.18 12.38
N ARG A 90 4.45 -3.94 11.85
CA ARG A 90 5.84 -3.93 12.35
C ARG A 90 6.58 -2.65 12.00
N MET A 91 6.18 -1.94 10.96
CA MET A 91 6.84 -0.67 10.59
C MET A 91 6.59 0.42 11.63
N ILE A 92 5.45 0.38 12.32
CA ILE A 92 5.07 1.39 13.31
C ILE A 92 5.95 1.29 14.57
N THR A 93 6.47 0.10 14.88
CA THR A 93 7.22 -0.22 16.10
C THR A 93 8.71 -0.50 15.85
N GLY A 94 9.25 -0.05 14.70
CA GLY A 94 10.66 -0.22 14.36
C GLY A 94 11.60 0.38 15.42
N LYS A 95 12.70 -0.32 15.73
CA LYS A 95 13.66 0.07 16.78
C LYS A 95 14.31 1.44 16.55
N ASN A 96 14.50 1.82 15.28
CA ASN A 96 15.18 3.06 14.89
C ASN A 96 14.18 4.20 14.58
N ARG A 97 12.98 4.15 15.17
CA ARG A 97 11.97 5.20 14.97
C ARG A 97 12.48 6.53 15.57
N LEU A 98 12.39 7.60 14.79
CA LEU A 98 12.71 8.95 15.28
C LEU A 98 11.59 9.42 16.22
N LEU A 99 11.95 9.76 17.46
CA LEU A 99 11.01 10.13 18.53
C LEU A 99 11.13 11.61 18.96
N SER A 100 12.12 12.34 18.46
CA SER A 100 12.35 13.73 18.82
C SER A 100 12.94 14.50 17.64
N PRO A 101 12.62 15.80 17.50
CA PRO A 101 13.33 16.67 16.58
C PRO A 101 14.83 16.70 16.87
N MET A 102 15.63 16.88 15.83
CA MET A 102 17.09 16.99 15.95
C MET A 102 17.60 18.12 15.07
N VAL A 103 18.52 18.93 15.60
CA VAL A 103 19.17 20.03 14.89
C VAL A 103 20.68 19.80 14.88
N ARG A 104 21.34 20.16 13.77
CA ARG A 104 22.80 20.05 13.67
C ARG A 104 23.47 21.22 14.38
N LYS A 105 24.24 20.93 15.42
CA LYS A 105 25.08 21.88 16.16
C LYS A 105 26.51 21.36 16.12
N GLU A 106 27.47 22.19 15.71
CA GLU A 106 28.90 21.82 15.61
C GLU A 106 29.13 20.50 14.85
N GLY A 107 28.43 20.33 13.73
CA GLY A 107 28.53 19.12 12.90
C GLY A 107 27.79 17.88 13.42
N LYS A 108 27.22 17.88 14.62
CA LYS A 108 26.51 16.72 15.21
C LYS A 108 25.00 16.98 15.33
N LEU A 109 24.18 15.94 15.14
CA LEU A 109 22.74 16.01 15.39
C LEU A 109 22.47 15.91 16.89
N VAL A 110 21.76 16.90 17.43
CA VAL A 110 21.40 16.98 18.85
C VAL A 110 19.89 17.08 18.97
N LYS A 111 19.31 16.35 19.94
CA LYS A 111 17.87 16.43 20.24
C LYS A 111 17.49 17.82 20.73
N VAL A 112 16.38 18.34 20.27
CA VAL A 112 15.86 19.67 20.65
C VAL A 112 14.34 19.62 20.86
N SER A 113 13.77 20.69 21.41
CA SER A 113 12.32 20.85 21.50
C SER A 113 11.71 21.12 20.11
N TRP A 114 10.39 20.92 19.99
CA TRP A 114 9.66 21.30 18.78
C TRP A 114 9.74 22.79 18.50
N ASP A 115 9.63 23.64 19.53
CA ASP A 115 9.73 25.10 19.36
C ASP A 115 11.09 25.52 18.82
N GLU A 116 12.18 24.94 19.35
CA GLU A 116 13.53 25.23 18.84
C GLU A 116 13.68 24.78 17.38
N ALA A 117 13.22 23.57 17.04
CA ALA A 117 13.29 23.05 15.69
C ALA A 117 12.50 23.93 14.70
N MET A 118 11.27 24.29 15.05
CA MET A 118 10.40 25.12 14.21
C MET A 118 10.94 26.55 14.06
N ASN A 119 11.40 27.18 15.15
CA ASN A 119 12.02 28.50 15.09
C ASN A 119 13.30 28.49 14.25
N THR A 120 14.11 27.42 14.34
CA THR A 120 15.31 27.28 13.51
C THR A 120 14.98 27.25 12.03
N VAL A 121 13.97 26.46 11.61
CA VAL A 121 13.53 26.39 10.21
C VAL A 121 12.95 27.72 9.76
N ALA A 122 12.05 28.32 10.54
CA ALA A 122 11.38 29.57 10.20
C ALA A 122 12.36 30.74 10.04
N ASN A 123 13.31 30.89 10.97
CA ASN A 123 14.31 31.95 10.90
C ASN A 123 15.22 31.77 9.68
N LYS A 124 15.71 30.54 9.43
CA LYS A 124 16.52 30.27 8.24
C LYS A 124 15.77 30.55 6.94
N PHE A 125 14.48 30.20 6.87
CA PHE A 125 13.66 30.50 5.70
C PHE A 125 13.54 32.01 5.49
N LYS A 126 13.24 32.78 6.55
CA LYS A 126 13.18 34.24 6.49
C LYS A 126 14.49 34.85 6.02
N ASP A 127 15.62 34.43 6.58
CA ASP A 127 16.94 34.94 6.23
C ASP A 127 17.28 34.67 4.75
N ILE A 128 17.01 33.45 4.27
CA ILE A 128 17.26 33.06 2.87
C ILE A 128 16.36 33.86 1.93
N ILE A 129 15.07 34.00 2.25
CA ILE A 129 14.13 34.77 1.42
C ILE A 129 14.56 36.24 1.37
N ALA A 130 14.92 36.84 2.51
CA ALA A 130 15.34 38.24 2.57
C ALA A 130 16.63 38.50 1.75
N LYS A 131 17.56 37.55 1.74
CA LYS A 131 18.84 37.68 1.05
C LYS A 131 18.79 37.31 -0.44
N ASN A 132 18.05 36.26 -0.79
CA ASN A 132 18.14 35.61 -2.10
C ASN A 132 16.79 35.48 -2.82
N GLY A 133 15.71 35.98 -2.22
CA GLY A 133 14.35 35.86 -2.75
C GLY A 133 13.73 34.48 -2.55
N PRO A 134 12.42 34.33 -2.86
CA PRO A 134 11.67 33.11 -2.58
C PRO A 134 12.13 31.89 -3.38
N ASN A 135 12.69 32.10 -4.58
CA ASN A 135 13.22 31.02 -5.43
C ASN A 135 14.52 30.41 -4.89
N ALA A 136 15.09 30.92 -3.80
CA ALA A 136 16.19 30.27 -3.10
C ALA A 136 15.72 29.13 -2.16
N LEU A 137 14.42 28.98 -1.96
CA LEU A 137 13.82 27.86 -1.24
C LEU A 137 13.23 26.84 -2.20
N GLY A 138 13.15 25.59 -1.73
CA GLY A 138 12.47 24.52 -2.43
C GLY A 138 11.84 23.52 -1.47
N PHE A 139 10.80 22.84 -1.94
CA PHE A 139 10.13 21.74 -1.25
C PHE A 139 10.23 20.47 -2.10
N TYR A 140 10.67 19.37 -1.47
CA TYR A 140 10.69 18.06 -2.08
C TYR A 140 9.74 17.11 -1.35
N GLY A 141 8.54 16.94 -1.90
CA GLY A 141 7.45 16.15 -1.36
C GLY A 141 7.47 14.68 -1.80
N SER A 142 6.35 14.00 -1.55
CA SER A 142 6.21 12.57 -1.76
C SER A 142 4.78 12.20 -2.12
N GLY A 143 4.59 11.31 -3.10
CA GLY A 143 3.28 10.69 -3.41
C GLY A 143 2.78 9.74 -2.33
N GLN A 144 3.49 9.64 -1.21
CA GLN A 144 3.09 8.88 -0.03
C GLN A 144 2.62 9.79 1.12
N GLY A 145 2.63 11.11 0.94
CA GLY A 145 1.95 12.04 1.82
C GLY A 145 0.44 11.91 1.66
N GLN A 146 -0.31 12.38 2.64
CA GLN A 146 -1.75 12.56 2.51
C GLN A 146 -2.04 13.70 1.52
N THR A 147 -3.27 13.70 0.97
CA THR A 147 -3.73 14.76 0.07
C THR A 147 -3.66 16.12 0.76
N GLU A 148 -4.10 16.19 2.01
CA GLU A 148 -4.11 17.39 2.83
C GLU A 148 -2.70 17.91 3.12
N GLU A 149 -1.74 17.00 3.38
CA GLU A 149 -0.34 17.36 3.61
C GLU A 149 0.28 17.98 2.35
N THR A 150 0.04 17.38 1.19
CA THR A 150 0.55 17.87 -0.10
C THR A 150 -0.12 19.19 -0.48
N TYR A 151 -1.41 19.34 -0.20
CA TYR A 151 -2.15 20.58 -0.42
C TYR A 151 -1.61 21.72 0.47
N LEU A 152 -1.39 21.45 1.75
CA LEU A 152 -0.81 22.42 2.68
C LEU A 152 0.58 22.88 2.23
N ALA A 153 1.43 21.95 1.80
CA ALA A 153 2.76 22.29 1.28
C ALA A 153 2.67 23.18 0.04
N ASN A 154 1.76 22.89 -0.91
CA ASN A 154 1.56 23.72 -2.09
C ASN A 154 1.05 25.12 -1.72
N ARG A 155 0.08 25.22 -0.80
CA ARG A 155 -0.41 26.53 -0.32
C ARG A 155 0.69 27.36 0.33
N LEU A 156 1.55 26.74 1.13
CA LEU A 156 2.66 27.42 1.76
C LEU A 156 3.70 27.89 0.73
N PHE A 157 4.19 26.99 -0.13
CA PHE A 157 5.31 27.32 -1.01
C PHE A 157 4.89 28.14 -2.25
N LYS A 158 3.82 27.73 -2.94
CA LYS A 158 3.34 28.44 -4.13
C LYS A 158 2.49 29.66 -3.76
N GLY A 159 1.60 29.50 -2.77
CA GLY A 159 0.62 30.52 -2.40
C GLY A 159 1.17 31.63 -1.51
N TYR A 160 1.95 31.30 -0.48
CA TYR A 160 2.46 32.29 0.48
C TYR A 160 3.90 32.71 0.21
N ILE A 161 4.83 31.75 0.12
CA ILE A 161 6.25 32.05 -0.14
C ILE A 161 6.44 32.57 -1.57
N GLY A 162 5.62 32.12 -2.53
CA GLY A 162 5.68 32.58 -3.91
C GLY A 162 6.77 31.92 -4.74
N THR A 163 7.11 30.65 -4.45
CA THR A 163 8.07 29.85 -5.23
C THR A 163 7.39 28.65 -5.88
N ASN A 164 7.80 28.37 -7.12
CA ASN A 164 7.39 27.16 -7.86
C ASN A 164 8.37 26.01 -7.73
N ASN A 165 9.42 26.15 -6.92
CA ASN A 165 10.39 25.09 -6.60
C ASN A 165 9.76 24.04 -5.66
N VAL A 166 8.70 23.40 -6.14
CA VAL A 166 7.89 22.42 -5.43
C VAL A 166 7.83 21.20 -6.33
N GLU A 167 8.49 20.14 -5.91
CA GLU A 167 8.54 18.87 -6.65
C GLU A 167 8.48 17.70 -5.67
N GLY A 168 8.44 16.46 -6.14
CA GLY A 168 8.57 15.29 -5.27
C GLY A 168 8.93 14.02 -6.00
N ASN A 169 9.00 12.93 -5.25
CA ASN A 169 9.25 11.61 -5.82
C ASN A 169 8.24 11.15 -6.92
N PRO A 170 6.99 11.66 -7.05
CA PRO A 170 6.13 11.26 -8.16
C PRO A 170 6.70 11.65 -9.52
N ARG A 171 7.56 12.68 -9.60
CA ARG A 171 8.27 13.07 -10.83
C ARG A 171 9.07 11.92 -11.43
N LEU A 172 9.70 11.11 -10.58
CA LEU A 172 10.53 9.98 -10.98
C LEU A 172 9.71 8.76 -11.41
N CYS A 173 8.38 8.81 -11.29
CA CYS A 173 7.50 7.68 -11.52
C CYS A 173 6.44 8.00 -12.57
N MET A 174 5.52 8.92 -12.26
CA MET A 174 4.27 9.10 -13.01
C MET A 174 4.31 10.26 -13.99
N ALA A 175 5.36 11.08 -14.02
CA ALA A 175 5.41 12.27 -14.87
C ALA A 175 5.18 11.99 -16.36
N SER A 176 5.76 10.90 -16.88
CA SER A 176 5.56 10.50 -18.29
C SER A 176 4.11 10.07 -18.55
N ALA A 177 3.48 9.39 -17.60
CA ALA A 177 2.08 8.99 -17.71
C ALA A 177 1.16 10.21 -17.70
N VAL A 178 1.37 11.15 -16.77
CA VAL A 178 0.61 12.43 -16.73
C VAL A 178 0.76 13.20 -18.04
N GLY A 179 1.99 13.28 -18.57
CA GLY A 179 2.23 13.91 -19.87
C GLY A 179 1.45 13.23 -21.00
N GLY A 180 1.44 11.90 -21.05
CA GLY A 180 0.66 11.13 -22.03
C GLY A 180 -0.85 11.33 -21.90
N TYR A 181 -1.38 11.27 -20.68
CA TYR A 181 -2.82 11.45 -20.43
C TYR A 181 -3.30 12.86 -20.77
N THR A 182 -2.62 13.88 -20.26
CA THR A 182 -3.01 15.28 -20.49
C THR A 182 -2.90 15.68 -21.96
N THR A 183 -1.92 15.19 -22.70
CA THR A 183 -1.78 15.48 -24.14
C THR A 183 -2.78 14.73 -25.01
N THR A 184 -3.20 13.52 -24.62
CA THR A 184 -4.11 12.68 -25.41
C THR A 184 -5.58 12.95 -25.07
N PHE A 185 -5.91 13.11 -23.79
CA PHE A 185 -7.28 13.18 -23.27
C PHE A 185 -7.65 14.52 -22.64
N GLY A 186 -6.69 15.43 -22.47
CA GLY A 186 -6.91 16.73 -21.81
C GLY A 186 -7.10 16.66 -20.28
N ALA A 187 -7.06 15.47 -19.70
CA ALA A 187 -7.21 15.21 -18.28
C ALA A 187 -6.22 14.11 -17.82
N ASP A 188 -5.88 14.12 -16.55
CA ASP A 188 -5.02 13.12 -15.92
C ASP A 188 -5.83 11.90 -15.44
N GLU A 189 -5.11 10.82 -15.11
CA GLU A 189 -5.59 9.53 -14.60
C GLU A 189 -6.29 8.58 -15.59
N PRO A 190 -6.29 7.26 -15.32
CA PRO A 190 -6.99 6.28 -16.15
C PRO A 190 -8.51 6.46 -16.12
N ILE A 191 -9.17 6.22 -17.25
CA ILE A 191 -10.64 6.19 -17.37
C ILE A 191 -11.27 4.86 -16.87
N GLY A 192 -10.46 3.82 -16.70
CA GLY A 192 -10.89 2.49 -16.30
C GLY A 192 -10.76 2.21 -14.81
N THR A 193 -11.17 1.02 -14.39
CA THR A 193 -11.14 0.59 -12.98
C THR A 193 -10.63 -0.84 -12.86
N TYR A 194 -10.34 -1.30 -11.63
CA TYR A 194 -9.94 -2.70 -11.44
C TYR A 194 -11.05 -3.71 -11.77
N GLN A 195 -12.32 -3.29 -11.83
CA GLN A 195 -13.43 -4.14 -12.25
C GLN A 195 -13.29 -4.58 -13.71
N ASP A 196 -12.59 -3.82 -14.54
CA ASP A 196 -12.39 -4.15 -15.97
C ASP A 196 -11.67 -5.50 -16.15
N ILE A 197 -10.83 -5.89 -15.19
CA ILE A 197 -10.17 -7.21 -15.16
C ILE A 197 -11.20 -8.35 -15.25
N ASP A 198 -12.37 -8.17 -14.65
CA ASP A 198 -13.41 -9.21 -14.59
C ASP A 198 -14.13 -9.36 -15.95
N HIS A 199 -14.03 -8.35 -16.82
CA HIS A 199 -14.69 -8.27 -18.12
C HIS A 199 -13.74 -8.51 -19.30
N CYS A 200 -12.42 -8.27 -19.16
CA CYS A 200 -11.46 -8.42 -20.24
C CYS A 200 -11.26 -9.89 -20.66
N ASN A 201 -11.12 -10.13 -21.97
CA ASN A 201 -10.75 -11.43 -22.55
C ASN A 201 -9.31 -11.45 -23.10
N LEU A 202 -8.68 -10.29 -23.23
CA LEU A 202 -7.29 -10.13 -23.64
C LEU A 202 -6.60 -9.13 -22.73
N PHE A 203 -5.44 -9.50 -22.21
CA PHE A 203 -4.57 -8.63 -21.44
C PHE A 203 -3.27 -8.41 -22.20
N LEU A 204 -2.97 -7.15 -22.51
CA LEU A 204 -1.68 -6.72 -23.03
C LEU A 204 -0.91 -6.03 -21.91
N ILE A 205 0.18 -6.65 -21.45
CA ILE A 205 1.00 -6.16 -20.34
C ILE A 205 2.34 -5.69 -20.92
N ILE A 206 2.67 -4.41 -20.76
CA ILE A 206 3.89 -3.81 -21.32
C ILE A 206 4.80 -3.39 -20.16
N GLY A 207 5.95 -4.05 -19.99
CA GLY A 207 6.99 -3.75 -18.99
C GLY A 207 6.61 -3.94 -17.51
N SER A 208 5.34 -4.21 -17.20
CA SER A 208 4.87 -4.34 -15.81
C SER A 208 5.15 -5.72 -15.24
N ASN A 209 6.09 -5.82 -14.29
CA ASN A 209 6.23 -6.98 -13.42
C ASN A 209 5.15 -6.99 -12.32
N THR A 210 3.90 -7.14 -12.73
CA THR A 210 2.70 -7.08 -11.87
C THR A 210 2.77 -8.09 -10.72
N ALA A 211 3.38 -9.26 -10.93
CA ALA A 211 3.52 -10.30 -9.91
C ALA A 211 4.25 -9.82 -8.63
N GLU A 212 5.23 -8.92 -8.77
CA GLU A 212 6.01 -8.40 -7.64
C GLU A 212 5.60 -6.98 -7.23
N ALA A 213 5.35 -6.12 -8.22
CA ALA A 213 5.03 -4.71 -8.01
C ALA A 213 3.59 -4.51 -7.53
N HIS A 214 2.64 -5.31 -8.06
CA HIS A 214 1.21 -5.21 -7.76
C HIS A 214 0.59 -6.59 -7.46
N PRO A 215 1.04 -7.34 -6.42
CA PRO A 215 0.73 -8.76 -6.30
C PRO A 215 -0.75 -9.11 -6.17
N VAL A 216 -1.55 -8.22 -5.55
CA VAL A 216 -3.00 -8.43 -5.44
C VAL A 216 -3.69 -8.29 -6.80
N ILE A 217 -3.23 -7.37 -7.65
CA ILE A 217 -3.73 -7.27 -9.03
C ILE A 217 -3.30 -8.50 -9.83
N PHE A 218 -2.06 -8.97 -9.66
CA PHE A 218 -1.61 -10.20 -10.31
C PHE A 218 -2.46 -11.41 -9.91
N ASP A 219 -2.83 -11.54 -8.63
CA ASP A 219 -3.74 -12.59 -8.19
C ASP A 219 -5.11 -12.50 -8.89
N ARG A 220 -5.67 -11.30 -9.07
CA ARG A 220 -6.90 -11.11 -9.85
C ARG A 220 -6.75 -11.55 -11.30
N LEU A 221 -5.60 -11.26 -11.94
CA LEU A 221 -5.30 -11.73 -13.30
C LEU A 221 -5.22 -13.26 -13.37
N VAL A 222 -4.58 -13.91 -12.38
CA VAL A 222 -4.53 -15.37 -12.26
C VAL A 222 -5.95 -15.94 -12.11
N GLN A 223 -6.78 -15.35 -11.27
CA GLN A 223 -8.17 -15.78 -11.07
C GLN A 223 -8.98 -15.65 -12.37
N ARG A 224 -8.84 -14.53 -13.10
CA ARG A 224 -9.50 -14.34 -14.39
C ARG A 224 -9.09 -15.40 -15.40
N LYS A 225 -7.79 -15.71 -15.51
CA LYS A 225 -7.29 -16.78 -16.40
C LYS A 225 -7.84 -18.16 -16.04
N LYS A 226 -7.95 -18.47 -14.74
CA LYS A 226 -8.53 -19.74 -14.26
C LYS A 226 -10.04 -19.83 -14.54
N ALA A 227 -10.78 -18.75 -14.32
CA ALA A 227 -12.22 -18.69 -14.53
C ALA A 227 -12.59 -18.70 -16.02
N ASN A 228 -11.73 -18.17 -16.88
CA ASN A 228 -11.93 -18.14 -18.33
C ASN A 228 -10.65 -18.59 -19.06
N PRO A 229 -10.48 -19.89 -19.35
CA PRO A 229 -9.31 -20.42 -20.05
C PRO A 229 -9.09 -19.84 -21.45
N ASN A 230 -10.12 -19.26 -22.06
CA ASN A 230 -10.01 -18.59 -23.36
C ASN A 230 -9.40 -17.19 -23.26
N CYS A 231 -9.26 -16.65 -22.05
CA CYS A 231 -8.65 -15.35 -21.83
C CYS A 231 -7.15 -15.39 -22.13
N LYS A 232 -6.67 -14.47 -22.98
CA LYS A 232 -5.29 -14.43 -23.46
C LYS A 232 -4.47 -13.35 -22.76
N PHE A 233 -3.20 -13.68 -22.51
CA PHE A 233 -2.23 -12.80 -21.87
C PHE A 233 -1.01 -12.65 -22.77
N ILE A 234 -0.75 -11.43 -23.22
CA ILE A 234 0.43 -11.05 -24.00
C ILE A 234 1.31 -10.17 -23.09
N PHE A 235 2.59 -10.51 -22.99
CA PHE A 235 3.56 -9.73 -22.23
C PHE A 235 4.65 -9.20 -23.15
N ILE A 236 4.93 -7.91 -23.07
CA ILE A 236 5.99 -7.23 -23.83
C ILE A 236 6.98 -6.68 -22.81
N ASP A 237 8.14 -7.34 -22.68
CA ASP A 237 9.19 -6.95 -21.74
C ASP A 237 10.53 -7.57 -22.19
N PRO A 238 11.65 -6.82 -22.15
CA PRO A 238 12.96 -7.38 -22.48
C PRO A 238 13.42 -8.51 -21.54
N ARG A 239 12.81 -8.64 -20.35
CA ARG A 239 13.17 -9.64 -19.34
C ARG A 239 12.04 -10.62 -19.08
N LYS A 240 12.41 -11.84 -18.72
CA LYS A 240 11.47 -12.79 -18.12
C LYS A 240 11.32 -12.50 -16.63
N THR A 241 10.10 -12.20 -16.20
CA THR A 241 9.76 -11.92 -14.80
C THR A 241 8.77 -12.95 -14.27
N PRO A 242 8.48 -13.03 -12.96
CA PRO A 242 7.45 -13.93 -12.44
C PRO A 242 6.05 -13.71 -13.02
N THR A 243 5.79 -12.54 -13.61
CA THR A 243 4.54 -12.26 -14.35
C THR A 243 4.34 -13.23 -15.52
N ASN A 244 5.41 -13.77 -16.11
CA ASN A 244 5.34 -14.76 -17.20
C ASN A 244 4.61 -16.06 -16.84
N LYS A 245 4.39 -16.37 -15.55
CA LYS A 245 3.70 -17.59 -15.11
C LYS A 245 2.28 -17.73 -15.64
N ILE A 246 1.65 -16.63 -16.06
CA ILE A 246 0.28 -16.63 -16.61
C ILE A 246 0.21 -16.19 -18.08
N VAL A 247 1.35 -15.96 -18.73
CA VAL A 247 1.40 -15.38 -20.08
C VAL A 247 1.30 -16.46 -21.14
N ASP A 248 0.54 -16.19 -22.20
CA ASP A 248 0.40 -17.08 -23.37
C ASP A 248 1.43 -16.75 -24.45
N LEU A 249 1.77 -15.47 -24.61
CA LEU A 249 2.79 -14.99 -25.55
C LEU A 249 3.69 -13.94 -24.89
N HIS A 250 4.98 -14.21 -24.81
CA HIS A 250 5.99 -13.24 -24.36
C HIS A 250 6.76 -12.71 -25.56
N LEU A 251 6.59 -11.42 -25.87
CA LEU A 251 7.36 -10.68 -26.86
C LEU A 251 8.56 -10.02 -26.17
N GLN A 252 9.72 -10.65 -26.32
CA GLN A 252 10.96 -10.16 -25.74
C GLN A 252 11.62 -9.14 -26.67
N VAL A 253 11.25 -7.87 -26.50
CA VAL A 253 11.81 -6.75 -27.25
C VAL A 253 13.23 -6.42 -26.78
N LYS A 254 14.01 -5.74 -27.64
CA LYS A 254 15.38 -5.30 -27.33
C LYS A 254 15.40 -4.14 -26.35
#